data_AF-A0A428ZDS6-F1
#
_entry.id   AF-A0A428ZDS6-F1
#
_cell.length_a   1.000
_cell.length_b   1.000
_cell.length_c   1.000
_cell.angle_alpha   90.00
_cell.angle_beta   90.00
_cell.angle_gamma   90.00
#
_symmetry.space_group_name_H-M   'P 1'
#
loop_
_entity.id
_entity.type
_entity.pdbx_description
1 polymer ?
#
loop_
_entity_poly.entity_id
_entity_poly.type
_entity_poly.pdbx_seq_one_letter_code
_entity_poly.pdbx_strand_id
1 'polypeptide(L)'
;TGLYGFVAPTLHGPYEPLNGSGLVIQNPPTRPDQAYAWLVLPDLRVESFVNYLGSTDSRQAEPRAARARFGGTPAPTLELVLRETGTALAHKCAALGSE
;
A
#
# COMPACT_ATOMS: atom_id res chain seq x y z
N THR A 1 2.74 4.30 -7.14
CA THR A 1 3.14 4.75 -5.78
C THR A 1 3.28 3.56 -4.84
N GLY A 2 3.91 3.71 -3.67
CA GLY A 2 4.14 2.61 -2.74
C GLY A 2 4.51 3.07 -1.32
N LEU A 3 4.52 2.11 -0.38
CA LEU A 3 5.00 2.25 0.98
C LEU A 3 6.43 1.68 1.07
N TYR A 4 7.33 2.45 1.68
CA TYR A 4 8.69 2.02 1.97
C TYR A 4 8.93 1.97 3.47
N GLY A 5 9.82 1.09 3.92
CA GLY A 5 10.12 0.89 5.33
C GLY A 5 11.53 0.40 5.58
N PHE A 6 12.02 0.68 6.79
CA PHE A 6 13.35 0.33 7.26
C PHE A 6 13.25 -0.15 8.71
N VAL A 7 14.16 -1.03 9.13
CA VAL A 7 14.23 -1.57 10.49
C VAL A 7 15.59 -1.27 11.10
N ALA A 8 15.61 -1.01 12.40
CA ALA A 8 16.83 -0.74 13.16
C ALA A 8 16.70 -1.25 14.60
N PRO A 9 17.81 -1.61 15.27
CA PRO A 9 17.79 -1.98 16.69
C PRO A 9 17.57 -0.78 17.60
N THR A 10 17.81 0.45 17.12
CA THR A 10 17.61 1.69 17.86
C THR A 10 16.94 2.75 16.99
N LEU A 11 16.35 3.76 17.61
CA LEU A 11 15.71 4.88 16.90
C LEU A 11 16.67 5.59 15.92
N HIS A 12 17.97 5.62 16.21
CA HIS A 12 18.97 6.30 15.40
C HIS A 12 19.70 5.38 14.40
N GLY A 13 19.30 4.12 14.31
CA GLY A 13 19.86 3.16 13.36
C GLY A 13 20.87 2.18 13.97
N PRO A 14 21.71 1.54 13.12
CA PRO A 14 21.68 1.63 11.66
C PRO A 14 20.38 1.07 11.08
N TYR A 15 19.83 1.74 10.08
CA TYR A 15 18.60 1.29 9.40
C TYR A 15 18.93 0.38 8.22
N GLU A 16 18.31 -0.79 8.19
CA GLU A 16 18.31 -1.72 7.06
C GLU A 16 17.00 -1.59 6.27
N PRO A 17 17.04 -1.54 4.92
CA PRO A 17 15.82 -1.52 4.11
C PRO A 17 15.05 -2.85 4.23
N LEU A 18 13.75 -2.78 4.52
CA LEU A 18 12.90 -3.97 4.50
C LEU A 18 12.87 -4.58 3.10
N ASN A 19 12.80 -5.92 3.01
CA ASN A 19 12.83 -6.66 1.75
C ASN A 19 14.05 -6.32 0.86
N GLY A 20 15.17 -5.89 1.46
CA GLY A 20 16.42 -5.53 0.77
C GLY A 20 16.38 -4.26 -0.08
N SER A 21 15.20 -3.73 -0.41
CA SER A 21 15.00 -2.53 -1.23
C SER A 21 14.30 -1.39 -0.50
N GLY A 22 13.75 -1.68 0.68
CA GLY A 22 12.83 -0.83 1.42
C GLY A 22 11.39 -0.97 0.96
N LEU A 23 11.08 -1.63 -0.16
CA LEU A 23 9.72 -1.72 -0.69
C LEU A 23 8.84 -2.65 0.16
N VAL A 24 7.73 -2.12 0.67
CA VAL A 24 6.76 -2.85 1.51
C VAL A 24 5.47 -3.14 0.74
N ILE A 25 4.85 -2.10 0.16
CA ILE A 25 3.63 -2.22 -0.65
C ILE A 25 3.85 -1.44 -1.94
N GLN A 26 3.48 -2.04 -3.07
CA GLN A 26 3.44 -1.36 -4.36
C GLN A 26 2.05 -1.51 -4.98
N ASN A 27 1.53 -0.42 -5.55
CA ASN A 27 0.38 -0.54 -6.44
C ASN A 27 0.74 -1.42 -7.66
N PRO A 28 -0.20 -2.25 -8.15
CA PRO A 28 0.04 -3.08 -9.32
C PRO A 28 0.33 -2.20 -10.56
N PRO A 29 1.20 -2.62 -11.49
CA PRO A 29 1.54 -1.84 -12.68
C PRO A 29 0.33 -1.45 -13.55
N THR A 30 -0.73 -2.25 -13.54
CA THR A 30 -1.97 -2.00 -14.28
C THR A 30 -2.82 -0.88 -13.68
N ARG A 31 -2.61 -0.53 -12.41
CA ARG A 31 -3.27 0.56 -11.69
C ARG A 31 -2.27 1.25 -10.75
N PRO A 32 -1.27 1.98 -11.29
CA PRO A 32 -0.11 2.45 -10.54
C PRO A 32 -0.46 3.48 -9.44
N ASP A 33 -1.62 4.12 -9.57
CA ASP A 33 -2.08 5.21 -8.70
C ASP A 33 -3.38 4.89 -7.96
N GLN A 34 -3.79 3.60 -7.86
CA GLN A 34 -5.07 3.24 -7.24
C GLN A 34 -5.17 3.58 -5.75
N ALA A 35 -4.05 3.61 -5.03
CA ALA A 35 -4.02 3.90 -3.59
C ALA A 35 -2.80 4.77 -3.21
N TYR A 36 -2.97 5.59 -2.18
CA TYR A 36 -1.93 6.47 -1.67
C TYR A 36 -2.12 6.81 -0.18
N ALA A 37 -1.13 7.51 0.40
CA ALA A 37 -1.07 7.88 1.82
C ALA A 37 -1.21 6.67 2.75
N TRP A 38 -0.34 5.68 2.54
CA TRP A 38 -0.27 4.46 3.34
C TRP A 38 0.09 4.79 4.80
N LEU A 39 -0.77 4.38 5.73
CA LEU A 39 -0.57 4.52 7.17
C LEU A 39 -0.56 3.14 7.81
N VAL A 40 0.59 2.73 8.35
CA VAL A 40 0.72 1.49 9.13
C VAL A 40 0.33 1.78 10.58
N LEU A 41 -0.64 1.03 11.10
CA LEU A 41 -1.11 1.09 12.47
C LEU A 41 -0.27 0.19 13.39
N PRO A 42 -0.31 0.40 14.73
CA PRO A 42 0.46 -0.42 15.68
C PRO A 42 0.15 -1.93 15.64
N ASP A 43 -1.03 -2.31 15.14
CA ASP A 43 -1.46 -3.70 14.96
C ASP A 43 -1.20 -4.25 13.55
N LEU A 44 -0.34 -3.59 12.77
CA LEU A 44 0.07 -3.95 11.41
C LEU A 44 -1.03 -3.89 10.35
N ARG A 45 -2.21 -3.34 10.68
CA ARG A 45 -3.16 -2.91 9.66
C ARG A 45 -2.60 -1.71 8.89
N VAL A 46 -2.90 -1.64 7.60
CA VAL A 46 -2.47 -0.54 6.73
C VAL A 46 -3.69 0.11 6.11
N GLU A 47 -3.88 1.38 6.45
CA GLU A 47 -4.92 2.23 5.89
C GLU A 47 -4.38 3.04 4.71
N SER A 48 -5.24 3.35 3.75
CA SER A 48 -4.96 4.22 2.62
C SER A 48 -6.27 4.75 2.03
N PHE A 49 -6.20 5.66 1.08
CA PHE A 49 -7.39 6.09 0.32
C PHE A 49 -7.27 5.67 -1.15
N VAL A 50 -8.42 5.43 -1.77
CA VAL A 50 -8.54 5.21 -3.22
C VAL A 50 -8.22 6.51 -3.95
N ASN A 51 -7.10 6.53 -4.67
CA ASN A 51 -6.64 7.70 -5.40
C ASN A 51 -7.22 7.71 -6.83
N TYR A 52 -6.45 7.42 -7.89
CA TYR A 52 -6.98 7.41 -9.25
C TYR A 52 -7.16 6.00 -9.79
N LEU A 53 -8.37 5.70 -10.29
CA LEU A 53 -8.68 4.41 -10.89
C LEU A 53 -8.43 4.43 -12.40
N GLY A 54 -7.69 3.43 -12.89
CA GLY A 54 -7.37 3.24 -14.31
C GLY A 54 -5.87 3.17 -14.56
N SER A 55 -5.50 2.98 -15.84
CA SER A 55 -4.11 2.86 -16.29
C SER A 55 -3.55 4.14 -16.92
N THR A 56 -4.41 5.12 -17.24
CA THR A 56 -3.99 6.41 -17.78
C THR A 56 -3.48 7.32 -16.67
N ASP A 57 -2.36 8.00 -16.91
CA ASP A 57 -1.82 9.02 -16.00
C ASP A 57 -2.84 10.16 -15.83
N SER A 58 -3.43 10.25 -14.63
CA SER A 58 -4.45 11.26 -14.33
C SER A 58 -3.91 12.69 -14.36
N ARG A 59 -2.59 12.88 -14.23
CA ARG A 59 -1.94 14.20 -14.33
C ARG A 59 -1.91 14.73 -15.76
N GLN A 60 -2.07 13.86 -16.75
CA GLN A 60 -2.11 14.20 -18.18
C GLN A 60 -3.53 14.22 -18.74
N ALA A 61 -4.52 13.80 -17.95
CA ALA A 61 -5.91 13.76 -18.38
C ALA A 61 -6.59 15.13 -18.26
N GLU A 62 -7.59 15.36 -19.11
CA GLU A 62 -8.49 16.50 -18.96
C GLU A 62 -9.09 16.56 -17.54
N PRO A 63 -9.19 17.74 -16.89
CA PRO A 63 -9.53 17.83 -15.47
C PRO A 63 -10.84 17.13 -15.09
N ARG A 64 -11.84 17.18 -15.98
CA ARG A 64 -13.12 16.49 -15.76
C ARG A 64 -12.96 14.97 -15.76
N ALA A 65 -12.15 14.44 -16.68
CA ALA A 65 -11.88 13.02 -16.78
C ALA A 65 -11.02 12.53 -15.60
N ALA A 66 -10.03 13.31 -15.17
CA ALA A 66 -9.24 13.02 -13.98
C ALA A 66 -10.13 12.94 -12.73
N ARG A 67 -10.98 13.95 -12.49
CA ARG A 67 -11.91 13.97 -11.35
C ARG A 67 -12.90 12.80 -11.37
N ALA A 68 -13.40 12.42 -12.55
CA ALA A 68 -14.31 11.29 -12.68
C ALA A 68 -13.69 9.93 -12.28
N ARG A 69 -12.35 9.84 -12.22
CA ARG A 69 -11.60 8.64 -11.83
C ARG A 69 -11.05 8.70 -10.41
N PHE A 70 -11.16 9.85 -9.74
CA PHE A 70 -10.68 10.01 -8.38
C PHE A 70 -11.65 9.32 -7.41
N GLY A 71 -11.13 8.45 -6.55
CA GLY A 71 -11.92 7.72 -5.57
C GLY A 71 -12.30 8.58 -4.35
N GLY A 72 -11.31 9.21 -3.71
CA GLY A 72 -11.53 10.13 -2.59
C GLY A 72 -12.19 9.49 -1.35
N THR A 73 -12.02 8.18 -1.17
CA THR A 73 -12.67 7.37 -0.13
C THR A 73 -11.64 6.38 0.44
N PRO A 74 -11.81 5.85 1.67
CA PRO A 74 -10.94 4.79 2.19
C PRO A 74 -10.82 3.61 1.23
N ALA A 75 -9.60 3.10 1.05
CA ALA A 75 -9.35 1.86 0.34
C ALA A 75 -9.52 0.66 1.29
N PRO A 76 -9.64 -0.58 0.78
CA PRO A 76 -9.64 -1.76 1.63
C PRO A 76 -8.39 -1.81 2.52
N THR A 77 -8.60 -1.98 3.82
CA THR A 77 -7.51 -2.15 4.80
C THR A 77 -6.71 -3.40 4.46
N LEU A 78 -5.39 -3.26 4.40
CA LEU A 78 -4.46 -4.36 4.25
C LEU A 78 -3.88 -4.74 5.61
N GLU A 79 -3.25 -5.91 5.70
CA GLU A 79 -2.55 -6.34 6.91
C GLU A 79 -1.14 -6.79 6.52
N LEU A 80 -0.15 -6.40 7.32
CA LEU A 80 1.25 -6.75 7.14
C LEU A 80 1.68 -7.84 8.12
N VAL A 81 2.61 -8.66 7.68
CA VAL A 81 3.42 -9.53 8.52
C VAL A 81 4.87 -9.03 8.46
N LEU A 82 5.50 -8.84 9.61
CA LEU A 82 6.92 -8.48 9.73
C LEU A 82 7.74 -9.67 10.24
N ARG A 83 8.94 -9.87 9.68
CA ARG A 83 9.90 -10.88 10.14
C ARG A 83 11.33 -10.38 9.97
N GLU A 84 11.96 -9.95 11.07
CA GLU A 84 13.31 -9.36 11.04
C GLU A 84 13.39 -8.23 9.99
N THR A 85 13.98 -8.50 8.83
CA THR A 85 14.14 -7.57 7.71
C THR A 85 13.14 -7.80 6.57
N GLY A 86 12.24 -8.77 6.69
CA GLY A 86 11.21 -9.11 5.72
C GLY A 86 9.81 -8.57 6.08
N THR A 87 9.01 -8.29 5.06
CA THR A 87 7.60 -7.93 5.18
C THR A 87 6.77 -8.44 4.02
N ALA A 88 5.53 -8.84 4.31
CA ALA A 88 4.58 -9.35 3.32
C ALA A 88 3.15 -8.93 3.68
N LEU A 89 2.27 -8.89 2.68
CA LEU A 89 0.83 -8.80 2.90
C LEU A 89 0.33 -10.12 3.50
N ALA A 90 -0.46 -10.05 4.57
CA ALA A 90 -1.18 -11.21 5.08
C ALA A 90 -2.23 -11.66 4.05
N HIS A 91 -2.22 -12.94 3.70
CA HIS A 91 -3.32 -13.52 2.93
C HIS A 91 -4.53 -13.70 3.85
N LYS A 92 -5.67 -13.09 3.54
CA LYS A 92 -6.93 -13.59 4.07
C LYS A 92 -7.15 -14.97 3.47
N CYS A 93 -7.03 -16.01 4.29
CA CYS A 93 -7.59 -17.31 3.95
C CYS A 93 -9.09 -17.07 3.82
N ALA A 94 -9.64 -17.16 2.60
CA ALA A 94 -11.08 -17.22 2.44
C ALA A 94 -11.53 -18.49 3.16
N ALA A 95 -12.11 -18.35 4.34
CA ALA A 95 -12.84 -19.44 4.95
C ALA A 95 -13.88 -19.86 3.91
N LEU A 96 -13.75 -21.09 3.40
CA LEU A 96 -14.80 -21.72 2.61
C LEU A 96 -16.03 -21.74 3.53
N GLY A 97 -16.95 -20.82 3.27
CA GLY A 97 -18.24 -20.80 3.94
C GLY A 97 -18.93 -22.12 3.69
N SER A 98 -19.24 -22.83 4.77
CA SER A 98 -20.27 -23.85 4.77
C SER A 98 -21.55 -23.14 5.20
N GLU A 99 -22.40 -22.86 4.22
CA GLU A 99 -23.86 -22.75 4.39
C GLU A 99 -24.51 -23.64 3.34
#